data_AF-A0A7T7D1P8-F1
#
_entry.id   AF-A0A7T7D1P8-F1
#
_cell.length_a   1.000
_cell.length_b   1.000
_cell.length_c   1.000
_cell.angle_alpha   90.00
_cell.angle_beta   90.00
_cell.angle_gamma   90.00
#
_symmetry.space_group_name_H-M   'P 1'
#
loop_
_entity.id
_entity.type
_entity.pdbx_description
1 polymer ?
#
loop_
_entity_poly.entity_id
_entity_poly.type
_entity_poly.pdbx_seq_one_letter_code
_entity_poly.pdbx_strand_id
1 'polypeptide(L)'
;VEGIEVVAVNDLTDDEMLAHLLKYDTMQGRFTGEVEVIDGGFRVNGKEVKSYEEPDASKLPWGDLDIDVVLECTGFYTDKEKAEAHINAGAKKVLISAPAKGDVKTIVFNTNHNDLDGSETVVSGASCTTNSLAPVAKVLSDEFGLVEGLMTTIHAYTGDQMTQDGPHKKGDKRRARAAA
;
A
#
# COMPACT_ATOMS: atom_id res chain seq x y z
N VAL A 1 -12.20 -1.51 12.02
CA VAL A 1 -13.36 -1.26 11.13
C VAL A 1 -14.26 -2.46 11.26
N GLU A 2 -15.51 -2.29 11.68
CA GLU A 2 -16.44 -3.42 11.69
C GLU A 2 -16.72 -3.85 10.24
N GLY A 3 -16.77 -5.16 10.00
CA GLY A 3 -17.04 -5.73 8.68
C GLY A 3 -15.84 -5.89 7.75
N ILE A 4 -14.60 -5.66 8.21
CA ILE A 4 -13.38 -5.96 7.45
C ILE A 4 -12.38 -6.67 8.36
N GLU A 5 -11.72 -7.70 7.83
CA GLU A 5 -10.62 -8.38 8.50
C GLU A 5 -9.48 -8.71 7.53
N VAL A 6 -8.26 -8.71 8.07
CA VAL A 6 -7.07 -9.16 7.37
C VAL A 6 -6.90 -10.63 7.70
N VAL A 7 -7.03 -11.51 6.70
CA VAL A 7 -6.93 -12.96 6.87
C VAL A 7 -5.60 -13.54 6.39
N ALA A 8 -4.86 -12.79 5.57
CA ALA A 8 -3.55 -13.17 5.07
C ALA A 8 -2.65 -11.97 4.80
N VAL A 9 -1.34 -12.19 4.86
CA VAL A 9 -0.28 -11.28 4.43
C VAL A 9 0.75 -12.03 3.59
N ASN A 10 1.45 -11.32 2.72
CA ASN A 10 2.57 -11.86 1.95
C ASN A 10 3.73 -10.86 1.97
N ASP A 11 4.94 -11.33 2.26
CA ASP A 11 6.18 -10.56 2.15
C ASP A 11 7.33 -11.51 1.74
N LEU A 12 8.58 -11.06 1.72
CA LEU A 12 9.75 -11.88 1.39
C LEU A 12 10.66 -12.10 2.60
N THR A 13 10.07 -12.08 3.80
CA THR A 13 10.74 -12.27 5.08
C THR A 13 9.92 -13.20 5.96
N ASP A 14 10.59 -13.79 6.95
CA ASP A 14 9.97 -14.73 7.89
C ASP A 14 8.94 -14.10 8.84
N ASP A 15 8.14 -15.00 9.41
CA ASP A 15 7.09 -14.67 10.37
C ASP A 15 7.61 -13.96 11.61
N GLU A 16 8.74 -14.40 12.17
CA GLU A 16 9.30 -13.78 13.36
C GLU A 16 9.63 -12.30 13.12
N MET A 17 10.18 -11.98 11.94
CA MET A 17 10.49 -10.62 11.52
C MET A 17 9.22 -9.78 11.33
N LEU A 18 8.23 -10.29 10.59
CA LEU A 18 6.96 -9.57 10.39
C LEU A 18 6.24 -9.29 11.71
N ALA A 19 6.14 -10.30 12.59
CA ALA A 19 5.55 -10.14 13.92
C ALA A 19 6.33 -9.13 14.77
N HIS A 20 7.67 -9.14 14.70
CA HIS A 20 8.49 -8.18 15.41
C HIS A 20 8.23 -6.74 14.93
N LEU A 21 8.24 -6.52 13.61
CA LEU A 21 7.99 -5.21 13.00
C LEU A 21 6.57 -4.71 13.27
N LEU A 22 5.57 -5.60 13.31
CA LEU A 22 4.21 -5.26 13.71
C LEU A 22 4.15 -4.82 15.19
N LYS A 23 4.90 -5.46 16.09
CA LYS A 23 4.89 -5.16 17.53
C LYS A 23 5.61 -3.85 17.86
N TYR A 24 6.67 -3.53 17.13
CA TYR A 24 7.61 -2.46 17.48
C TYR A 24 7.87 -1.53 16.30
N ASP A 25 7.15 -0.41 16.25
CA ASP A 25 7.36 0.65 15.27
C ASP A 25 8.05 1.87 15.90
N THR A 26 9.14 2.34 15.28
CA THR A 26 9.92 3.49 15.79
C THR A 26 9.12 4.80 15.76
N MET A 27 8.25 4.99 14.77
CA MET A 27 7.51 6.24 14.54
C MET A 27 6.07 6.15 15.06
N GLN A 28 5.43 4.99 14.92
CA GLN A 28 4.03 4.78 15.33
C GLN A 28 3.89 4.22 16.75
N GLY A 29 5.00 3.82 17.39
CA GLY A 29 5.02 3.27 18.73
C GLY A 29 4.78 1.75 18.77
N ARG A 30 4.53 1.23 19.98
CA ARG A 30 4.27 -0.21 20.17
C ARG A 30 2.82 -0.54 19.82
N PHE A 31 2.61 -1.69 19.18
CA PHE A 31 1.28 -2.25 19.06
C PHE A 31 0.72 -2.57 20.45
N THR A 32 -0.49 -2.08 20.73
CA THR A 32 -1.11 -2.20 22.06
C THR A 32 -1.86 -3.52 22.26
N GLY A 33 -1.98 -4.33 21.21
CA GLY A 33 -2.59 -5.65 21.26
C GLY A 33 -1.57 -6.78 21.38
N GLU A 34 -2.06 -8.00 21.25
CA GLU A 34 -1.25 -9.21 21.32
C GLU A 34 -0.90 -9.69 19.90
N VAL A 35 0.35 -10.09 19.72
CA VAL A 35 0.87 -10.69 18.49
C VAL A 35 1.73 -11.88 18.87
N GLU A 36 1.31 -13.05 18.41
CA GLU A 36 1.99 -14.33 18.58
C GLU A 36 2.32 -14.91 17.20
N VAL A 37 3.53 -15.44 17.02
CA VAL A 37 3.87 -16.24 15.84
C VAL A 37 3.27 -17.63 16.01
N ILE A 38 2.67 -18.15 14.95
CA ILE A 38 2.12 -19.50 14.86
C ILE A 38 2.66 -20.19 13.60
N ASP A 39 2.40 -21.49 13.44
CA ASP A 39 2.81 -22.20 12.22
C ASP A 39 2.03 -21.64 11.01
N GLY A 40 2.76 -21.05 10.05
CA GLY A 40 2.19 -20.45 8.84
C GLY A 40 1.52 -19.08 9.04
N GLY A 41 1.95 -18.28 10.03
CA GLY A 41 1.51 -16.90 10.19
C GLY A 41 1.50 -16.36 11.63
N PHE A 42 0.48 -15.56 11.94
CA PHE A 42 0.34 -14.82 13.20
C PHE A 42 -1.02 -15.04 13.84
N ARG A 43 -1.06 -14.92 15.16
CA ARG A 43 -2.29 -14.63 15.90
C ARG A 43 -2.24 -13.20 16.41
N VAL A 44 -3.12 -12.34 15.90
CA VAL A 44 -3.25 -10.94 16.30
C VAL A 44 -4.56 -10.75 17.06
N ASN A 45 -4.47 -10.41 18.35
CA ASN A 45 -5.64 -10.28 19.24
C ASN A 45 -6.59 -11.50 19.19
N GLY A 46 -6.01 -12.71 19.20
CA GLY A 46 -6.77 -13.97 19.13
C GLY A 46 -7.24 -14.38 17.73
N LYS A 47 -7.04 -13.55 16.69
CA LYS A 47 -7.40 -13.88 15.31
C LYS A 47 -6.19 -14.38 14.52
N GLU A 48 -6.35 -15.48 13.80
CA GLU A 48 -5.29 -16.03 12.96
C GLU A 48 -5.21 -15.28 11.62
N VAL A 49 -3.98 -14.98 11.21
CA VAL A 49 -3.62 -14.32 9.95
C VAL A 49 -2.57 -15.18 9.30
N LYS A 50 -2.86 -15.73 8.12
CA LYS A 50 -1.89 -16.55 7.38
C LYS A 50 -0.77 -15.69 6.81
N SER A 51 0.44 -16.22 6.76
CA SER A 51 1.56 -15.58 6.08
C SER A 51 2.01 -16.39 4.88
N TYR A 52 2.59 -15.70 3.91
CA TYR A 52 3.16 -16.29 2.71
C TYR A 52 4.49 -15.61 2.37
N GLU A 53 5.39 -16.38 1.77
CA GLU A 53 6.69 -15.92 1.26
C GLU A 53 6.78 -16.14 -0.27
N GLU A 54 5.83 -15.59 -1.03
CA GLU A 54 5.75 -15.80 -2.48
C GLU A 54 6.08 -14.50 -3.25
N PRO A 55 7.16 -14.46 -4.05
CA PRO A 55 7.52 -13.30 -4.86
C PRO A 55 6.60 -13.09 -6.08
N ASP A 56 5.98 -14.14 -6.61
CA ASP A 56 5.07 -14.09 -7.74
C ASP A 56 3.61 -14.02 -7.28
N ALA A 57 3.04 -12.80 -7.35
CA ALA A 57 1.67 -12.52 -6.93
C ALA A 57 0.59 -13.44 -7.54
N SER A 58 0.85 -14.03 -8.71
CA SER A 58 -0.09 -14.92 -9.41
C SER A 58 -0.19 -16.32 -8.79
N LYS A 59 0.75 -16.70 -7.92
CA LYS A 59 0.78 -18.01 -7.25
C LYS A 59 0.20 -18.01 -5.85
N LEU A 60 -0.18 -16.83 -5.34
CA LEU A 60 -0.79 -16.71 -4.04
C LEU A 60 -2.17 -17.39 -4.02
N PRO A 61 -2.57 -18.05 -2.92
CA PRO A 61 -3.79 -18.84 -2.87
C PRO A 61 -5.02 -17.96 -2.58
N TRP A 62 -5.16 -16.80 -3.23
CA TRP A 62 -6.23 -15.85 -2.93
C TRP A 62 -7.62 -16.40 -3.18
N GLY A 63 -7.80 -17.21 -4.22
CA GLY A 63 -9.05 -17.91 -4.49
C GLY A 63 -9.43 -18.91 -3.40
N ASP A 64 -8.46 -19.67 -2.89
CA ASP A 64 -8.69 -20.67 -1.83
C ASP A 64 -9.05 -20.02 -0.48
N LEU A 65 -8.61 -18.77 -0.28
CA LEU A 65 -8.88 -17.97 0.91
C LEU A 65 -10.12 -17.07 0.78
N ASP A 66 -10.82 -17.08 -0.37
CA ASP A 66 -11.94 -16.19 -0.68
C ASP A 66 -11.62 -14.70 -0.44
N ILE A 67 -10.45 -14.24 -0.90
CA ILE A 67 -10.02 -12.85 -0.69
C ILE A 67 -10.88 -11.87 -1.51
N ASP A 68 -11.59 -10.98 -0.82
CA ASP A 68 -12.35 -9.92 -1.47
C ASP A 68 -11.45 -8.81 -2.04
N VAL A 69 -10.46 -8.35 -1.25
CA VAL A 69 -9.61 -7.21 -1.61
C VAL A 69 -8.17 -7.47 -1.20
N VAL A 70 -7.24 -7.30 -2.14
CA VAL A 70 -5.80 -7.24 -1.86
C VAL A 70 -5.37 -5.78 -1.73
N LEU A 71 -4.61 -5.47 -0.69
CA LEU A 71 -3.86 -4.22 -0.60
C LEU A 71 -2.45 -4.46 -1.15
N GLU A 72 -2.18 -3.94 -2.35
CA GLU A 72 -0.88 -4.07 -3.00
C GLU A 72 0.05 -2.96 -2.48
N CYS A 73 0.93 -3.35 -1.56
CA CYS A 73 1.81 -2.44 -0.81
C CYS A 73 3.31 -2.68 -1.05
N THR A 74 3.67 -3.55 -2.00
CA THR A 74 5.07 -3.88 -2.28
C THR A 74 5.77 -2.80 -3.11
N GLY A 75 4.99 -2.07 -3.92
CA GLY A 75 5.50 -1.11 -4.89
C GLY A 75 6.00 -1.74 -6.20
N PHE A 76 5.97 -3.07 -6.34
CA PHE A 76 6.37 -3.78 -7.56
C PHE A 76 5.23 -3.92 -8.57
N TYR A 77 3.99 -4.07 -8.10
CA TYR A 77 2.79 -4.24 -8.92
C TYR A 77 1.99 -2.93 -9.06
N THR A 78 2.67 -1.85 -9.47
CA THR A 78 2.14 -0.47 -9.54
C THR A 78 1.56 -0.07 -10.90
N ASP A 79 1.10 -1.03 -11.67
CA ASP A 79 0.39 -0.83 -12.93
C ASP A 79 -0.72 -1.88 -13.07
N LYS A 80 -1.71 -1.62 -13.94
CA LYS A 80 -2.89 -2.48 -14.07
C LYS A 80 -2.54 -3.93 -14.37
N GLU A 81 -1.72 -4.15 -15.40
CA GLU A 81 -1.35 -5.47 -15.90
C GLU A 81 -0.64 -6.29 -14.83
N LYS A 82 0.28 -5.68 -14.09
CA LYS A 82 0.94 -6.35 -12.98
C LYS A 82 -0.01 -6.65 -11.83
N ALA A 83 -0.82 -5.66 -11.41
CA ALA A 83 -1.74 -5.85 -10.29
C ALA A 83 -2.82 -6.91 -10.58
N GLU A 84 -3.16 -7.14 -11.84
CA GLU A 84 -4.04 -8.24 -12.28
C GLU A 84 -3.49 -9.62 -11.92
N ALA A 85 -2.20 -9.77 -11.60
CA ALA A 85 -1.66 -11.01 -11.04
C ALA A 85 -2.42 -11.48 -9.79
N HIS A 86 -2.85 -10.58 -8.91
CA HIS A 86 -3.66 -10.93 -7.75
C HIS A 86 -5.09 -11.35 -8.10
N ILE A 87 -5.67 -10.74 -9.15
CA ILE A 87 -6.99 -11.14 -9.66
C ILE A 87 -6.90 -12.55 -10.25
N ASN A 88 -5.84 -12.83 -11.01
CA ASN A 88 -5.58 -14.16 -11.58
C ASN A 88 -5.32 -15.22 -10.49
N ALA A 89 -4.77 -14.81 -9.34
CA ALA A 89 -4.63 -15.64 -8.13
C ALA A 89 -5.97 -15.87 -7.39
N GLY A 90 -7.05 -15.19 -7.78
CA GLY A 90 -8.41 -15.40 -7.28
C GLY A 90 -8.95 -14.32 -6.34
N ALA A 91 -8.22 -13.22 -6.12
CA ALA A 91 -8.79 -12.08 -5.40
C ALA A 91 -9.86 -11.36 -6.25
N LYS A 92 -10.90 -10.81 -5.61
CA LYS A 92 -11.97 -10.10 -6.33
C LYS A 92 -11.55 -8.69 -6.76
N LYS A 93 -10.77 -7.99 -5.93
CA LYS A 93 -10.30 -6.61 -6.17
C LYS A 93 -8.88 -6.37 -5.65
N VAL A 94 -8.24 -5.33 -6.18
CA VAL A 94 -6.92 -4.85 -5.77
C VAL A 94 -6.94 -3.34 -5.57
N LEU A 95 -6.44 -2.89 -4.41
CA LEU A 95 -6.14 -1.49 -4.13
C LEU A 95 -4.61 -1.29 -4.05
N ILE A 96 -4.05 -0.59 -5.03
CA ILE A 96 -2.62 -0.26 -5.08
C ILE A 96 -2.34 0.93 -4.15
N SER A 97 -1.39 0.80 -3.22
CA SER A 97 -1.03 1.85 -2.26
C SER A 97 -0.04 2.90 -2.80
N ALA A 98 -0.04 3.12 -4.11
CA ALA A 98 0.84 4.03 -4.83
C ALA A 98 0.17 4.52 -6.12
N PRO A 99 0.66 5.62 -6.74
CA PRO A 99 0.22 6.03 -8.06
C PRO A 99 0.38 4.88 -9.07
N ALA A 100 -0.71 4.52 -9.72
CA ALA A 100 -0.71 3.46 -10.72
C ALA A 100 -0.45 4.01 -12.13
N LYS A 101 0.12 3.18 -13.00
CA LYS A 101 0.21 3.43 -14.44
C LYS A 101 -0.88 2.67 -15.19
N GLY A 102 -1.28 3.23 -16.34
CA GLY A 102 -2.32 2.67 -17.20
C GLY A 102 -3.71 3.15 -16.82
N ASP A 103 -4.72 2.44 -17.31
CA ASP A 103 -6.14 2.76 -17.10
C ASP A 103 -6.65 2.24 -15.75
N VAL A 104 -6.24 2.94 -14.68
CA VAL A 104 -6.58 2.63 -13.28
C VAL A 104 -7.22 3.86 -12.63
N LYS A 105 -8.46 3.73 -12.14
CA LYS A 105 -9.10 4.82 -11.37
C LYS A 105 -8.25 5.12 -10.13
N THR A 106 -7.88 6.39 -9.98
CA THR A 106 -7.11 6.88 -8.82
C THR A 106 -8.03 7.64 -7.89
N ILE A 107 -8.09 7.20 -6.64
CA ILE A 107 -9.09 7.64 -5.67
C ILE A 107 -8.41 8.26 -4.46
N VAL A 108 -8.83 9.48 -4.12
CA VAL A 108 -8.61 10.08 -2.81
C VAL A 108 -9.95 10.06 -2.07
N PHE A 109 -9.97 9.36 -0.94
CA PHE A 109 -11.20 9.20 -0.15
C PHE A 109 -11.75 10.56 0.30
N ASN A 110 -13.07 10.70 0.35
CA ASN A 110 -13.79 11.98 0.54
C ASN A 110 -13.51 13.11 -0.47
N THR A 111 -12.70 12.87 -1.51
CA THR A 111 -12.49 13.84 -2.61
C THR A 111 -13.20 13.39 -3.88
N ASN A 112 -12.97 12.14 -4.32
CA ASN A 112 -13.56 11.59 -5.54
C ASN A 112 -13.91 10.09 -5.45
N HIS A 113 -14.04 9.53 -4.24
CA HIS A 113 -14.38 8.10 -4.05
C HIS A 113 -15.75 7.69 -4.62
N ASN A 114 -16.65 8.64 -4.86
CA ASN A 114 -17.93 8.40 -5.52
C ASN A 114 -17.79 8.04 -7.01
N ASP A 115 -16.59 8.19 -7.59
CA ASP A 115 -16.30 7.75 -8.95
C ASP A 115 -16.23 6.23 -9.09
N LEU A 116 -16.16 5.51 -7.96
CA LEU A 116 -16.21 4.06 -7.91
C LEU A 116 -17.66 3.58 -8.03
N ASP A 117 -17.94 2.77 -9.05
CA ASP A 117 -19.24 2.11 -9.23
C ASP A 117 -19.22 0.65 -8.75
N GLY A 118 -18.04 0.14 -8.39
CA GLY A 118 -17.83 -1.20 -7.86
C GLY A 118 -17.51 -2.24 -8.92
N SER A 119 -17.57 -1.91 -10.22
CA SER A 119 -17.16 -2.79 -11.31
C SER A 119 -15.63 -2.86 -11.47
N GLU A 120 -14.91 -1.93 -10.85
CA GLU A 120 -13.45 -1.88 -10.93
C GLU A 120 -12.82 -3.05 -10.18
N THR A 121 -11.88 -3.71 -10.86
CA THR A 121 -11.05 -4.76 -10.27
C THR A 121 -9.77 -4.21 -9.67
N VAL A 122 -9.16 -3.21 -10.30
CA VAL A 122 -7.91 -2.58 -9.85
C VAL A 122 -8.11 -1.07 -9.72
N VAL A 123 -7.78 -0.53 -8.55
CA VAL A 123 -7.85 0.90 -8.25
C VAL A 123 -6.57 1.35 -7.52
N SER A 124 -6.24 2.63 -7.62
CA SER A 124 -5.10 3.24 -6.92
C SER A 124 -5.57 4.15 -5.80
N GLY A 125 -4.96 4.02 -4.62
CA GLY A 125 -5.14 4.96 -3.50
C GLY A 125 -4.30 6.24 -3.62
N ALA A 126 -3.75 6.50 -4.82
CA ALA A 126 -2.83 7.61 -5.11
C ALA A 126 -1.54 7.55 -4.27
N SER A 127 -0.90 8.71 -4.03
CA SER A 127 0.24 8.85 -3.12
C SER A 127 -0.16 9.57 -1.82
N CYS A 128 0.69 9.50 -0.79
CA CYS A 128 0.53 10.29 0.43
C CYS A 128 0.41 11.81 0.14
N THR A 129 1.25 12.35 -0.74
CA THR A 129 1.22 13.75 -1.14
C THR A 129 -0.06 14.10 -1.90
N THR A 130 -0.55 13.19 -2.76
CA THR A 130 -1.83 13.39 -3.45
C THR A 130 -2.99 13.44 -2.46
N ASN A 131 -3.02 12.54 -1.47
CA ASN A 131 -4.05 12.53 -0.42
C ASN A 131 -4.03 13.81 0.42
N SER A 132 -2.85 14.40 0.64
CA SER A 132 -2.72 15.70 1.33
C SER A 132 -3.19 16.88 0.46
N LEU A 133 -2.79 16.92 -0.82
CA LEU A 133 -3.07 18.04 -1.71
C LEU A 133 -4.52 18.06 -2.22
N ALA A 134 -5.06 16.92 -2.60
CA ALA A 134 -6.34 16.83 -3.32
C ALA A 134 -7.53 17.51 -2.62
N PRO A 135 -7.76 17.36 -1.29
CA PRO A 135 -8.87 18.07 -0.64
C PRO A 135 -8.68 19.59 -0.65
N VAL A 136 -7.45 20.08 -0.48
CA VAL A 136 -7.15 21.52 -0.52
C VAL A 136 -7.37 22.07 -1.94
N ALA A 137 -6.82 21.38 -2.95
CA ALA A 137 -6.98 21.77 -4.34
C ALA A 137 -8.44 21.71 -4.80
N LYS A 138 -9.22 20.73 -4.32
CA LYS A 138 -10.64 20.60 -4.60
C LYS A 138 -11.43 21.80 -4.08
N VAL A 139 -11.26 22.18 -2.81
CA VAL A 139 -11.94 23.36 -2.25
C VAL A 139 -11.57 24.62 -3.02
N LEU A 140 -10.28 24.81 -3.33
CA LEU A 140 -9.84 25.98 -4.11
C LEU A 140 -10.45 26.02 -5.52
N SER A 141 -10.52 24.87 -6.17
CA SER A 141 -11.10 24.73 -7.51
C SER A 141 -12.62 24.97 -7.50
N ASP A 142 -13.34 24.35 -6.57
CA ASP A 142 -14.80 24.40 -6.51
C ASP A 142 -15.32 25.79 -6.11
N GLU A 143 -14.66 26.45 -5.16
CA GLU A 143 -15.13 27.73 -4.61
C GLU A 143 -14.60 28.95 -5.38
N PHE A 144 -13.38 28.88 -5.91
CA PHE A 144 -12.70 30.05 -6.48
C PHE A 144 -12.27 29.88 -7.94
N GLY A 145 -12.19 28.64 -8.43
CA GLY A 145 -11.60 28.33 -9.72
C GLY A 145 -10.07 28.44 -9.69
N LEU A 146 -9.38 27.36 -10.04
CA LEU A 146 -7.92 27.35 -10.20
C LEU A 146 -7.55 27.59 -11.67
N VAL A 147 -6.67 28.56 -11.91
CA VAL A 147 -6.05 28.76 -13.23
C VAL A 147 -4.77 27.93 -13.34
N GLU A 148 -3.85 28.11 -12.38
CA GLU A 148 -2.60 27.37 -12.27
C GLU A 148 -2.07 27.41 -10.83
N GLY A 149 -1.11 26.54 -10.50
CA GLY A 149 -0.49 26.51 -9.17
C GLY A 149 0.80 25.72 -9.17
N LEU A 150 1.72 26.13 -8.28
CA LEU A 150 2.94 25.39 -7.98
C LEU A 150 2.86 24.86 -6.55
N MET A 151 3.15 23.58 -6.38
CA MET A 151 3.17 22.93 -5.07
C MET A 151 4.60 22.51 -4.74
N THR A 152 4.98 22.67 -3.48
CA THR A 152 6.22 22.11 -2.93
C THR A 152 5.86 21.36 -1.65
N THR A 153 6.27 20.10 -1.57
CA THR A 153 6.16 19.30 -0.35
C THR A 153 7.51 19.27 0.36
N ILE A 154 7.55 19.70 1.61
CA ILE A 154 8.66 19.40 2.52
C ILE A 154 8.36 18.04 3.11
N HIS A 155 9.01 17.00 2.59
CA HIS A 155 8.64 15.61 2.81
C HIS A 155 9.67 14.89 3.70
N ALA A 156 9.20 14.05 4.62
CA ALA A 156 10.07 13.16 5.38
C ALA A 156 10.83 12.19 4.46
N TYR A 157 12.00 11.69 4.88
CA TYR A 157 12.67 10.65 4.12
C TYR A 157 11.87 9.33 4.17
N THR A 158 12.09 8.46 3.18
CA THR A 158 11.38 7.18 3.06
C THR A 158 12.36 6.03 2.81
N GLY A 159 11.88 4.78 2.88
CA GLY A 159 12.71 3.58 2.66
C GLY A 159 13.30 3.43 1.26
N ASP A 160 12.88 4.23 0.28
CA ASP A 160 13.51 4.27 -1.06
C ASP A 160 14.82 5.09 -1.05
N GLN A 161 15.08 5.92 -0.03
CA GLN A 161 16.36 6.63 0.12
C GLN A 161 17.41 5.78 0.81
N MET A 162 18.69 6.07 0.54
CA MET A 162 19.79 5.32 1.13
C MET A 162 20.08 5.76 2.58
N THR A 163 20.33 4.81 3.49
CA THR A 163 20.79 5.12 4.85
C THR A 163 22.15 5.81 4.87
N GLN A 164 23.02 5.48 3.93
CA GLN A 164 24.35 6.07 3.72
C GLN A 164 24.57 6.28 2.23
N ASP A 165 25.48 7.19 1.86
CA ASP A 165 25.80 7.46 0.46
C ASP A 165 26.14 6.16 -0.30
N GLY A 166 25.40 5.87 -1.38
CA GLY A 166 25.59 4.63 -2.13
C GLY A 166 24.78 4.54 -3.43
N PRO A 167 25.05 3.55 -4.28
CA PRO A 167 24.32 3.38 -5.55
C PRO A 167 22.83 3.11 -5.33
N HIS A 168 21.97 4.01 -5.78
CA HIS A 168 20.51 3.83 -5.72
C HIS A 168 20.03 2.94 -6.89
N LYS A 169 19.21 1.90 -6.60
CA LYS A 169 18.77 0.89 -7.59
C LYS A 169 18.15 1.48 -8.86
N LYS A 170 17.41 2.60 -8.73
CA LYS A 170 16.76 3.31 -9.86
C LYS A 170 17.64 4.37 -10.53
N GLY A 171 18.92 4.49 -10.16
CA GLY A 171 19.86 5.48 -10.72
C GLY A 171 19.65 6.92 -10.25
N ASP A 172 18.81 7.15 -9.24
CA ASP A 172 18.52 8.49 -8.69
C ASP A 172 19.70 9.02 -7.87
N LYS A 173 20.42 10.00 -8.41
CA LYS A 173 21.62 10.59 -7.79
C LYS A 173 21.35 11.38 -6.51
N ARG A 174 20.11 11.84 -6.28
CA ARG A 174 19.73 12.59 -5.07
C ARG A 174 19.29 11.64 -3.97
N ARG A 175 18.50 10.62 -4.29
CA ARG A 175 18.13 9.55 -3.34
C ARG A 175 19.29 8.63 -2.96
N ALA A 176 20.36 8.63 -3.77
CA ALA A 176 21.64 7.98 -3.49
C ALA A 176 22.43 8.57 -2.30
N ARG A 177 21.99 9.71 -1.75
CA ARG A 177 22.64 10.36 -0.61
C ARG A 177 22.08 9.86 0.72
N ALA A 178 22.87 9.97 1.79
CA ALA A 178 22.45 9.67 3.15
C ALA A 178 21.16 10.45 3.50
N ALA A 179 20.12 9.72 3.89
CA ALA A 179 18.78 10.27 4.11
C ALA A 179 18.65 11.09 5.40
N ALA A 180 19.47 10.80 6.42
CA ALA A 180 19.49 11.42 7.74
C ALA A 180 20.92 11.66 8.21
#